data_AF-A0A7H0FVX7-F1
#
_entry.id   AF-A0A7H0FVX7-F1
#
_cell.length_a   1.000
_cell.length_b   1.000
_cell.length_c   1.000
_cell.angle_alpha   90.00
_cell.angle_beta   90.00
_cell.angle_gamma   90.00
#
_symmetry.space_group_name_H-M   'P 1'
#
loop_
_entity.id
_entity.type
_entity.pdbx_description
1 polymer ?
#
loop_
_entity_poly.entity_id
_entity_poly.type
_entity_poly.pdbx_seq_one_letter_code
_entity_poly.pdbx_strand_id
1 'polypeptide(L)'
;MPAVTVALSTLNLLSAVGAFVAAYFWYRSATLRVLYDPTKDNGSAGIIIDEGGKHYDFFTTGVARDAASRKGAMFAAIAALLQGIALAYGGLVA
;
A
#
# COMPACT_ATOMS: atom_id res chain seq x y z
N MET A 1 -31.01 -6.33 19.69
CA MET A 1 -29.66 -5.75 19.52
C MET A 1 -28.59 -6.64 18.84
N PRO A 2 -28.84 -7.86 18.31
CA PRO A 2 -27.75 -8.64 17.68
C PRO A 2 -27.34 -8.11 16.29
N ALA A 3 -28.26 -7.52 15.53
CA ALA A 3 -27.99 -7.00 14.18
C ALA A 3 -26.95 -5.85 14.19
N VAL A 4 -26.99 -4.99 15.19
CA VAL A 4 -26.06 -3.86 15.35
C VAL A 4 -24.63 -4.36 15.61
N THR A 5 -24.48 -5.33 16.51
CA THR A 5 -23.18 -5.95 16.82
C THR A 5 -22.60 -6.66 15.59
N VAL A 6 -23.44 -7.37 14.81
CA VAL A 6 -23.01 -8.02 13.57
C VAL A 6 -22.55 -6.99 12.53
N ALA A 7 -23.27 -5.87 12.37
CA ALA A 7 -22.89 -4.81 11.44
C ALA A 7 -21.55 -4.15 11.81
N LEU A 8 -21.35 -3.82 13.09
CA LEU A 8 -20.09 -3.24 13.58
C LEU A 8 -18.92 -4.22 13.43
N SER A 9 -19.09 -5.48 13.78
CA SER A 9 -18.07 -6.51 13.60
C SER A 9 -17.68 -6.70 12.13
N THR A 10 -18.66 -6.62 11.23
CA THR A 10 -18.42 -6.73 9.78
C THR A 10 -17.61 -5.55 9.25
N LEU A 11 -17.98 -4.31 9.63
CA LEU A 11 -17.26 -3.10 9.21
C LEU A 11 -15.81 -3.09 9.73
N ASN A 12 -15.61 -3.46 11.00
CA ASN A 12 -14.28 -3.56 11.59
C ASN A 12 -13.43 -4.65 10.91
N LEU A 13 -14.02 -5.80 10.57
CA LEU A 13 -13.32 -6.87 9.85
C LEU A 13 -12.87 -6.41 8.46
N LEU A 14 -13.75 -5.77 7.70
CA LEU A 14 -13.42 -5.25 6.36
C LEU A 14 -12.35 -4.15 6.42
N SER A 15 -12.44 -3.26 7.42
CA SER A 15 -11.41 -2.27 7.71
C SER A 15 -10.05 -2.92 7.99
N ALA A 16 -10.01 -3.92 8.87
CA ALA A 16 -8.78 -4.63 9.22
C ALA A 16 -8.16 -5.31 7.99
N VAL A 17 -8.95 -5.97 7.15
CA VAL A 17 -8.47 -6.58 5.89
C VAL A 17 -7.87 -5.52 4.98
N GLY A 18 -8.54 -4.37 4.80
CA GLY A 18 -8.01 -3.26 4.02
C GLY A 18 -6.68 -2.72 4.57
N ALA A 19 -6.55 -2.62 5.89
CA ALA A 19 -5.32 -2.19 6.55
C ALA A 19 -4.16 -3.19 6.34
N PHE A 20 -4.42 -4.49 6.40
CA PHE A 20 -3.41 -5.51 6.10
C PHE A 20 -2.95 -5.47 4.64
N VAL A 21 -3.88 -5.29 3.70
CA VAL A 21 -3.55 -5.14 2.28
C VAL A 21 -2.72 -3.87 2.07
N ALA A 22 -3.08 -2.76 2.72
CA ALA A 22 -2.30 -1.53 2.68
C ALA A 22 -0.88 -1.73 3.22
N ALA A 23 -0.74 -2.41 4.37
CA ALA A 23 0.55 -2.73 4.96
C ALA A 23 1.43 -3.60 4.03
N TYR A 24 0.83 -4.57 3.34
CA TYR A 24 1.54 -5.37 2.33
C TYR A 24 2.07 -4.51 1.18
N PHE A 25 1.26 -3.62 0.63
CA PHE A 25 1.70 -2.71 -0.43
C PHE A 25 2.77 -1.73 0.05
N TRP A 26 2.67 -1.27 1.30
CA TRP A 26 3.67 -0.39 1.88
C TRP A 26 5.00 -1.11 2.05
N TYR A 27 5.01 -2.33 2.60
CA TYR A 27 6.20 -3.18 2.68
C TYR A 27 6.80 -3.44 1.29
N ARG A 28 5.96 -3.74 0.31
CA ARG A 28 6.41 -3.95 -1.08
C ARG A 28 7.03 -2.67 -1.64
N SER A 29 6.45 -1.50 -1.38
CA SER A 29 7.01 -0.21 -1.83
C SER A 29 8.36 0.11 -1.17
N ALA A 30 8.59 -0.31 0.07
CA ALA A 30 9.86 -0.09 0.75
C ALA A 30 10.99 -1.02 0.23
N THR A 31 10.63 -2.24 -0.16
CA THR A 31 11.60 -3.27 -0.55
C THR A 31 11.81 -3.40 -2.06
N LEU A 32 10.96 -2.80 -2.89
CA LEU A 32 11.08 -2.87 -4.35
C LEU A 32 12.41 -2.27 -4.83
N ARG A 33 13.12 -3.03 -5.65
CA ARG A 33 14.33 -2.63 -6.38
C ARG A 33 14.26 -3.21 -7.78
N VAL A 34 14.53 -2.39 -8.79
CA VAL A 34 14.52 -2.79 -10.21
C VAL A 34 15.95 -2.91 -10.68
N LEU A 35 16.33 -4.11 -11.11
CA LEU A 35 17.66 -4.37 -11.69
C LEU A 35 17.82 -3.55 -12.97
N TYR A 36 18.98 -2.92 -13.11
CA TYR A 36 19.36 -2.19 -14.31
C TYR A 36 19.54 -3.19 -15.47
N ASP A 37 18.89 -2.90 -16.59
CA ASP A 37 18.99 -3.66 -17.82
C ASP A 37 19.58 -2.75 -18.92
N PRO A 38 20.85 -2.94 -19.31
CA PRO A 38 21.51 -2.09 -20.29
C PRO A 38 20.90 -2.20 -21.70
N THR A 39 20.10 -3.23 -21.98
CA THR A 39 19.45 -3.41 -23.29
C THR A 39 18.18 -2.57 -23.45
N LYS A 40 17.63 -2.06 -22.35
CA LYS A 40 16.45 -1.20 -22.32
C LYS A 40 16.78 0.26 -22.01
N ASP A 41 18.06 0.58 -21.97
CA ASP A 41 18.53 1.92 -21.66
C ASP A 41 18.25 2.85 -22.84
N ASN A 42 17.14 3.59 -22.76
CA ASN A 42 16.72 4.57 -23.77
C ASN A 42 17.49 5.89 -23.67
N GLY A 43 18.73 5.88 -23.16
CA GLY A 43 19.53 7.09 -22.92
C GLY A 43 19.07 7.88 -21.69
N SER A 44 18.30 7.26 -20.80
CA SER A 44 18.01 7.82 -19.48
C SER A 44 19.30 7.83 -18.68
N ALA A 45 19.83 9.01 -18.38
CA ALA A 45 20.94 9.24 -17.45
C ALA A 45 20.53 8.85 -16.01
N GLY A 46 20.18 7.58 -15.81
CA GLY A 46 19.74 7.02 -14.55
C GLY A 46 20.95 6.83 -13.65
N ILE A 47 20.84 7.32 -12.42
CA ILE A 47 21.83 7.00 -11.39
C ILE A 47 21.76 5.50 -11.15
N ILE A 48 22.81 4.78 -11.57
CA ILE A 48 22.97 3.35 -11.31
C ILE A 48 23.58 3.22 -9.92
N ILE A 49 22.86 2.57 -9.01
CA ILE A 49 23.40 2.25 -7.69
C ILE A 49 23.98 0.84 -7.74
N ASP A 50 25.26 0.72 -7.39
CA ASP A 50 25.91 -0.57 -7.18
C ASP A 50 25.74 -0.99 -5.71
N GLU A 51 25.00 -2.07 -5.49
CA GLU A 51 24.90 -2.71 -4.18
C GLU A 51 25.26 -4.19 -4.32
N GLY A 52 26.47 -4.54 -3.87
CA GLY A 52 26.92 -5.93 -3.83
C GLY A 52 27.10 -6.56 -5.22
N GLY A 53 27.53 -5.78 -6.22
CA GLY A 53 27.75 -6.26 -7.58
C GLY A 53 26.47 -6.37 -8.43
N LYS A 54 25.36 -5.81 -7.94
CA LYS A 54 24.12 -5.66 -8.69
C LYS A 54 23.88 -4.18 -8.97
N HIS A 55 23.65 -3.88 -10.24
CA HIS A 55 23.28 -2.56 -10.71
C HIS A 55 21.76 -2.41 -10.64
N TYR A 56 21.28 -1.39 -9.94
CA TYR A 56 19.86 -1.06 -9.85
C TYR A 56 19.58 0.29 -10.53
N ASP A 57 18.48 0.35 -11.27
CA ASP A 57 17.99 1.60 -11.85
C ASP A 57 17.20 2.37 -10.79
N PHE A 58 17.76 3.49 -10.33
CA PHE A 58 17.14 4.31 -9.30
C PHE A 58 15.81 4.92 -9.72
N PHE A 59 15.68 5.40 -10.97
CA PHE A 59 14.46 6.06 -11.44
C PHE A 59 13.34 5.06 -11.61
N THR A 60 13.60 3.95 -12.29
CA THR A 60 12.59 2.90 -12.49
C THR A 60 12.19 2.26 -11.16
N THR A 61 13.15 2.11 -10.24
CA THR A 61 12.86 1.72 -8.86
C THR A 61 11.93 2.74 -8.19
N GLY A 62 12.23 4.03 -8.24
CA GLY A 62 11.41 5.09 -7.66
C GLY A 62 9.96 5.07 -8.17
N VAL A 63 9.77 4.99 -9.50
CA VAL A 63 8.44 4.90 -10.13
C VAL A 63 7.68 3.64 -9.66
N ALA A 64 8.38 2.49 -9.57
CA ALA A 64 7.77 1.25 -9.11
C ALA A 64 7.38 1.30 -7.62
N ARG A 65 8.22 1.94 -6.77
CA ARG A 65 7.92 2.17 -5.36
C ARG A 65 6.71 3.09 -5.20
N ASP A 66 6.65 4.18 -5.96
CA ASP A 66 5.52 5.11 -5.96
C ASP A 66 4.23 4.43 -6.40
N ALA A 67 4.27 3.60 -7.44
CA ALA A 67 3.10 2.85 -7.89
C ALA A 67 2.58 1.87 -6.83
N ALA A 68 3.48 1.19 -6.10
CA ALA A 68 3.11 0.33 -4.98
C ALA A 68 2.56 1.14 -3.79
N SER A 69 3.19 2.28 -3.49
CA SER A 69 2.76 3.19 -2.42
C SER A 69 1.36 3.75 -2.66
N ARG A 70 1.05 4.19 -3.90
CA ARG A 70 -0.30 4.66 -4.28
C ARG A 70 -1.37 3.60 -4.06
N LYS A 71 -1.08 2.34 -4.40
CA LYS A 71 -2.00 1.21 -4.15
C LYS A 71 -2.22 1.04 -2.64
N GLY A 72 -1.14 1.04 -1.85
CA GLY A 72 -1.23 0.96 -0.39
C GLY A 72 -2.07 2.08 0.22
N ALA A 73 -1.85 3.33 -0.20
CA ALA A 73 -2.60 4.48 0.26
C ALA A 73 -4.10 4.38 -0.06
N MET A 74 -4.46 3.86 -1.24
CA MET A 74 -5.86 3.63 -1.61
C MET A 74 -6.55 2.63 -0.67
N PHE A 75 -5.89 1.50 -0.38
CA PHE A 75 -6.44 0.51 0.57
C PHE A 75 -6.52 1.05 2.00
N ALA A 76 -5.54 1.85 2.43
CA ALA A 76 -5.55 2.51 3.74
C ALA A 76 -6.72 3.50 3.86
N ALA A 77 -6.99 4.28 2.80
CA ALA A 77 -8.11 5.22 2.79
C ALA A 77 -9.47 4.51 2.87
N ILE A 78 -9.63 3.40 2.14
CA ILE A 78 -10.85 2.57 2.21
C ILE A 78 -11.02 1.98 3.62
N ALA A 79 -9.95 1.44 4.21
CA ALA A 79 -9.98 0.93 5.58
C ALA A 79 -10.38 2.01 6.60
N ALA A 80 -9.76 3.20 6.50
CA ALA A 80 -10.06 4.33 7.38
C ALA A 80 -11.52 4.81 7.23
N LEU A 81 -12.07 4.81 6.02
CA LEU A 81 -13.48 5.14 5.78
C LEU A 81 -14.40 4.14 6.49
N LEU A 82 -14.16 2.84 6.31
CA LEU A 82 -14.95 1.78 6.95
C LEU A 82 -14.85 1.84 8.47
N GLN A 83 -13.65 2.11 8.99
CA GLN A 83 -13.43 2.31 10.43
C GLN A 83 -14.19 3.54 10.95
N GLY A 84 -14.16 4.65 10.22
CA GLY A 84 -14.88 5.87 10.56
C GLY A 84 -16.39 5.66 10.60
N ILE A 85 -16.94 4.94 9.63
CA ILE A 85 -18.37 4.57 9.61
C ILE A 85 -18.73 3.68 10.79
N ALA A 86 -17.90 2.68 11.12
CA ALA A 86 -18.12 1.81 12.27
C ALA A 86 -18.15 2.60 13.59
N LEU A 87 -17.21 3.54 13.77
CA LEU A 87 -17.15 4.39 14.95
C LEU A 87 -18.35 5.34 15.04
N ALA A 88 -18.71 5.98 13.93
CA ALA A 88 -19.86 6.89 13.89
C ALA A 88 -21.17 6.16 14.18
N TYR A 89 -21.39 4.99 13.58
CA TYR A 89 -22.59 4.18 13.84
C TYR A 89 -22.59 3.61 15.26
N GLY A 90 -21.46 3.15 15.77
CA GLY A 90 -21.32 2.68 17.15
C GLY A 90 -21.64 3.77 18.18
N GLY A 91 -21.16 5.00 17.96
CA GLY A 91 -21.44 6.14 18.83
C GLY A 91 -22.89 6.66 18.75
N LEU A 92 -23.61 6.38 17.67
CA LEU A 92 -25.00 6.82 17.47
C LEU A 92 -26.03 5.83 18.03
N VAL A 93 -25.62 4.57 18.24
CA VAL A 93 -26.48 3.47 18.71
C VAL A 93 -26.14 3.04 20.16
N ALA A 94 -25.03 3.55 20.72
CA ALA A 94 -24.67 3.43 22.14
C ALA A 94 -25.52 4.35 23.03
#